data_AF-A0A8X8D438-F1
#
_entry.id   AF-A0A8X8D438-F1
#
_cell.length_a   1.000
_cell.length_b   1.000
_cell.length_c   1.000
_cell.angle_alpha   90.00
_cell.angle_beta   90.00
_cell.angle_gamma   90.00
#
_symmetry.space_group_name_H-M   'P 1'
#
loop_
_entity.id
_entity.type
_entity.pdbx_description
1 polymer ?
#
loop_
_entity_poly.entity_id
_entity_poly.type
_entity_poly.pdbx_seq_one_letter_code
_entity_poly.pdbx_strand_id
1 'polypeptide(L)'
;MIGGVENGDLHKLLSYQIFVFQCEVLKLKTGKIIIIIISFFRSFSRTSAEDIKSLRLITAIKTPYLPDGRFDLEAYDALVNMQIVNGAEGVIVGGTTGEGQLMSWDEHIMLIGHTVNCFGSSVKVIGNTGSNSTREAIHATEQGFAVGMHAALHINPYYGKTSVEGMVSHFDCVLPMGPTIIYNVPSRTGQDIPPRVIHTIAQSPNLAGVKECVGNDRVEQYTDKGIVVWSGNDDQCHDARWNHGATGVISVTSNLLPGLMRKLMFEGRNTELNSKLLPLIDWLFQEPNPIALNTALAQLGVVRPVFRLPYMPLPLAKRIEFVNLVKKIGRENFVGEKNVQVLDDDDFILIITHKLHDVVLGYGRRQMKMPVLRTIAFACL
;
A
#
# COMPACT_ATOMS: atom_id res chain seq x y z
N MET A 1 -5.63 -17.07 43.19
CA MET A 1 -6.50 -16.50 44.23
C MET A 1 -7.58 -15.69 43.53
N ILE A 2 -8.84 -16.02 43.80
CA ILE A 2 -10.01 -15.37 43.19
C ILE A 2 -10.32 -14.14 44.05
N GLY A 3 -10.13 -12.94 43.48
CA GLY A 3 -10.55 -11.68 44.10
C GLY A 3 -11.53 -10.99 43.17
N GLY A 4 -12.76 -10.79 43.63
CA GLY A 4 -13.81 -10.10 42.89
C GLY A 4 -13.52 -8.61 42.75
N VAL A 5 -13.82 -8.06 41.57
CA VAL A 5 -13.84 -6.62 41.31
C VAL A 5 -15.28 -6.26 40.94
N GLU A 6 -15.85 -5.28 41.63
CA GLU A 6 -17.22 -4.80 41.44
C GLU A 6 -17.40 -4.12 40.07
N ASN A 7 -18.62 -4.22 39.52
CA ASN A 7 -19.04 -3.78 38.18
C ASN A 7 -18.82 -2.28 37.86
N GLY A 8 -18.33 -1.46 38.78
CA GLY A 8 -18.13 -0.02 38.61
C GLY A 8 -16.79 0.39 37.99
N ASP A 9 -15.75 -0.46 38.09
CA ASP A 9 -14.37 -0.09 37.69
C ASP A 9 -13.92 -0.65 36.33
N LEU A 10 -14.74 -1.47 35.67
CA LEU A 10 -14.39 -2.02 34.35
C LEU A 10 -14.34 -0.95 33.24
N HIS A 11 -15.12 0.13 33.38
CA HIS A 11 -15.19 1.18 32.37
C HIS A 11 -13.96 2.09 32.29
N LYS A 12 -13.12 2.15 33.34
CA LYS A 12 -11.87 2.93 33.32
C LYS A 12 -10.63 2.15 32.87
N LEU A 13 -10.71 0.81 32.85
CA LEU A 13 -9.64 -0.08 32.38
C LEU A 13 -9.80 -0.54 30.92
N LEU A 14 -10.91 -0.17 30.26
CA LEU A 14 -11.20 -0.46 28.86
C LEU A 14 -10.57 0.54 27.87
N SER A 15 -9.50 1.24 28.27
CA SER A 15 -8.69 2.03 27.34
C SER A 15 -7.85 1.11 26.45
N TYR A 16 -8.48 0.66 25.36
CA TYR A 16 -7.85 0.22 24.11
C TYR A 16 -6.81 -0.91 24.22
N GLN A 17 -7.21 -2.06 24.77
CA GLN A 17 -6.46 -3.32 24.62
C GLN A 17 -7.06 -4.12 23.46
N ILE A 18 -6.28 -4.35 22.40
CA ILE A 18 -6.65 -5.25 21.31
C ILE A 18 -6.46 -6.68 21.83
N PHE A 19 -7.55 -7.45 21.85
CA PHE A 19 -7.52 -8.87 22.21
C PHE A 19 -7.22 -9.69 20.95
N VAL A 20 -6.04 -10.31 20.88
CA VAL A 20 -5.77 -11.35 19.90
C VAL A 20 -6.18 -12.68 20.52
N PHE A 21 -7.21 -13.32 19.96
CA PHE A 21 -7.69 -14.62 20.39
C PHE A 21 -7.01 -15.72 19.57
N GLN A 22 -6.20 -16.54 20.22
CA GLN A 22 -5.75 -17.82 19.65
C GLN A 22 -6.63 -18.93 20.23
N CYS A 23 -7.41 -19.59 19.37
CA CYS A 23 -8.23 -20.74 19.75
C CYS A 23 -7.50 -22.03 19.41
N GLU A 24 -7.13 -22.82 20.42
CA GLU A 24 -6.74 -24.22 20.24
C GLU A 24 -7.92 -25.14 20.60
N VAL A 25 -8.25 -26.05 19.68
CA VAL A 25 -9.28 -27.07 19.89
C VAL A 25 -8.62 -28.36 20.33
N LEU A 26 -8.74 -28.70 21.61
CA LEU A 26 -8.27 -29.97 22.16
C LEU A 26 -9.43 -30.96 22.26
N LYS A 27 -9.28 -32.12 21.61
CA LYS A 27 -10.26 -33.21 21.63
C LYS A 27 -9.84 -34.25 22.67
N LEU A 28 -10.58 -34.37 23.77
CA LEU A 28 -10.30 -35.37 24.81
C LEU A 28 -10.83 -36.75 24.41
N LYS A 29 -10.16 -37.82 24.87
CA LYS A 29 -10.54 -39.24 24.62
C LYS A 29 -11.95 -39.63 25.10
N THR A 30 -12.62 -38.77 25.88
CA THR A 30 -13.98 -38.96 26.40
C THR A 30 -15.08 -38.34 25.54
N GLY A 31 -14.75 -37.80 24.35
CA GLY A 31 -15.73 -37.22 23.43
C GLY A 31 -16.18 -35.79 23.77
N LYS A 32 -15.65 -35.18 24.83
CA LYS A 32 -15.87 -33.76 25.16
C LYS A 32 -14.86 -32.86 24.43
N ILE A 33 -15.35 -31.79 23.81
CA ILE A 33 -14.54 -30.72 23.20
C ILE A 33 -14.32 -29.65 24.27
N ILE A 34 -13.06 -29.27 24.51
CA ILE A 34 -12.71 -28.10 25.32
C ILE A 34 -12.13 -27.06 24.37
N ILE A 35 -12.74 -25.88 24.32
CA ILE A 35 -12.18 -24.71 23.64
C ILE A 35 -11.36 -23.97 24.69
N ILE A 36 -10.04 -23.95 24.52
CA ILE A 36 -9.17 -23.12 25.34
C ILE A 36 -8.99 -21.79 24.60
N ILE A 37 -9.53 -20.73 25.19
CA ILE A 37 -9.28 -19.36 24.72
C ILE A 37 -8.04 -18.87 25.47
N ILE A 38 -6.90 -18.81 24.78
CA ILE A 38 -5.68 -18.22 25.33
C ILE A 38 -5.72 -16.73 24.99
N SER A 39 -5.98 -15.90 26.00
CA SER A 39 -5.92 -14.44 25.86
C SER A 39 -4.47 -13.97 25.99
N PHE A 40 -3.84 -13.59 24.88
CA PHE A 40 -2.58 -12.86 24.93
C PHE A 40 -2.87 -11.36 25.11
N PHE A 41 -2.53 -10.82 26.28
CA PHE A 41 -2.44 -9.38 26.48
C PHE A 41 -1.14 -8.89 25.87
N ARG A 42 -1.16 -8.46 24.60
CA ARG A 42 -0.08 -7.64 24.04
C ARG A 42 -0.42 -6.17 24.28
N SER A 43 0.31 -5.53 25.18
CA SER A 43 0.37 -4.07 25.26
C SER A 43 1.09 -3.57 24.00
N PHE A 44 0.34 -3.21 22.96
CA PHE A 44 0.89 -2.41 21.88
C PHE A 44 0.94 -0.97 22.36
N SER A 45 2.14 -0.40 22.49
CA SER A 45 2.26 1.05 22.56
C SER A 45 1.66 1.60 21.27
N ARG A 46 0.61 2.42 21.39
CA ARG A 46 -0.03 3.06 20.24
C ARG A 46 1.04 3.89 19.52
N THR A 47 1.25 3.63 18.23
CA THR A 47 2.17 4.45 17.43
C THR A 47 1.64 5.88 17.39
N SER A 48 2.49 6.85 17.70
CA SER A 48 2.13 8.26 17.69
C SER A 48 2.21 8.83 16.28
N ALA A 49 1.53 9.95 16.02
CA ALA A 49 1.70 10.68 14.76
C ALA A 49 3.15 11.16 14.57
N GLU A 50 3.89 11.40 15.66
CA GLU A 50 5.28 11.84 15.61
C GLU A 50 6.23 10.74 15.09
N ASP A 51 5.98 9.49 15.50
CA ASP A 51 6.72 8.35 14.96
C ASP A 51 6.55 8.26 13.43
N ILE A 52 5.33 8.49 12.94
CA ILE A 52 5.02 8.49 11.50
C ILE A 52 5.69 9.67 10.79
N LYS A 53 5.65 10.87 11.39
CA LYS A 53 6.28 12.09 10.84
C LYS A 53 7.80 11.96 10.64
N SER A 54 8.45 11.10 11.41
CA SER A 54 9.91 10.93 11.34
C SER A 54 10.39 10.08 10.15
N LEU A 55 9.50 9.29 9.54
CA LEU A 55 9.82 8.35 8.46
C LEU A 55 10.23 9.12 7.20
N ARG A 56 11.32 8.74 6.54
CA ARG A 56 11.80 9.37 5.30
C ARG A 56 11.65 8.47 4.09
N LEU A 57 11.73 7.16 4.26
CA LEU A 57 11.51 6.20 3.17
C LEU A 57 10.34 5.27 3.49
N ILE A 58 9.23 5.51 2.80
CA ILE A 58 8.04 4.65 2.84
C ILE A 58 7.85 4.02 1.46
N THR A 59 7.75 2.70 1.39
CA THR A 59 7.51 2.00 0.12
C THR A 59 6.03 1.75 -0.08
N ALA A 60 5.45 2.21 -1.19
CA ALA A 60 4.13 1.76 -1.60
C ALA A 60 4.26 0.35 -2.20
N ILE A 61 4.15 -0.67 -1.33
CA ILE A 61 4.53 -2.04 -1.68
C ILE A 61 3.57 -2.64 -2.71
N LYS A 62 4.12 -3.34 -3.70
CA LYS A 62 3.34 -4.11 -4.68
C LYS A 62 2.70 -5.34 -4.03
N THR A 63 1.47 -5.67 -4.42
CA THR A 63 0.79 -6.90 -3.99
C THR A 63 0.97 -8.02 -5.03
N PRO A 64 1.71 -9.10 -4.74
CA PRO A 64 1.87 -10.20 -5.67
C PRO A 64 0.71 -11.19 -5.67
N TYR A 65 0.55 -11.89 -6.79
CA TYR A 65 -0.57 -12.79 -7.05
C TYR A 65 -0.11 -14.19 -7.41
N LEU A 66 -0.86 -15.18 -6.93
CA LEU A 66 -0.83 -16.56 -7.36
C LEU A 66 -1.40 -16.70 -8.78
N PRO A 67 -1.17 -17.82 -9.49
CA PRO A 67 -1.69 -18.03 -10.84
C PRO A 67 -3.21 -17.94 -11.00
N ASP A 68 -3.97 -18.04 -9.90
CA ASP A 68 -5.43 -17.91 -9.88
C ASP A 68 -5.91 -16.51 -9.44
N GLY A 69 -4.98 -15.55 -9.27
CA GLY A 69 -5.25 -14.17 -8.90
C GLY A 69 -5.41 -13.91 -7.40
N ARG A 70 -5.38 -14.93 -6.53
CA ARG A 70 -5.31 -14.71 -5.06
C ARG A 70 -3.95 -14.12 -4.68
N PHE A 71 -3.82 -13.53 -3.49
CA PHE A 71 -2.53 -13.01 -3.04
C PHE A 71 -1.49 -14.13 -2.86
N ASP A 72 -0.27 -13.87 -3.33
CA ASP A 72 0.90 -14.71 -3.08
C ASP A 72 1.62 -14.17 -1.83
N LEU A 73 1.16 -14.60 -0.64
CA LEU A 73 1.70 -14.09 0.63
C LEU A 73 3.17 -14.43 0.84
N GLU A 74 3.66 -15.54 0.30
CA GLU A 74 5.09 -15.90 0.37
C GLU A 74 5.94 -14.88 -0.41
N ALA A 75 5.54 -14.57 -1.65
CA ALA A 75 6.20 -13.52 -2.43
C ALA A 75 6.07 -12.14 -1.77
N TYR A 76 4.91 -11.83 -1.17
CA TYR A 76 4.71 -10.57 -0.45
C TYR A 76 5.66 -10.44 0.74
N ASP A 77 5.77 -11.49 1.56
CA ASP A 77 6.65 -11.52 2.73
C ASP A 77 8.12 -11.39 2.33
N ALA A 78 8.52 -12.02 1.22
CA ALA A 78 9.85 -11.85 0.66
C ALA A 78 10.10 -10.39 0.23
N LEU A 79 9.14 -9.74 -0.44
CA LEU A 79 9.25 -8.33 -0.84
C LEU A 79 9.38 -7.42 0.38
N VAL A 80 8.54 -7.59 1.41
CA VAL A 80 8.60 -6.77 2.64
C VAL A 80 9.93 -6.96 3.36
N ASN A 81 10.43 -8.20 3.46
CA ASN A 81 11.75 -8.46 4.03
C ASN A 81 12.87 -7.77 3.24
N MET A 82 12.84 -7.80 1.89
CA MET A 82 13.81 -7.08 1.06
C MET A 82 13.78 -5.57 1.32
N GLN A 83 12.60 -4.99 1.56
CA GLN A 83 12.48 -3.58 1.94
C GLN A 83 13.10 -3.29 3.31
N ILE A 84 12.81 -4.12 4.32
CA ILE A 84 13.34 -3.98 5.68
C ILE A 84 14.87 -4.08 5.69
N VAL A 85 15.43 -5.10 5.03
CA VAL A 85 16.89 -5.31 4.95
C VAL A 85 17.59 -4.11 4.31
N ASN A 86 16.95 -3.46 3.34
CA ASN A 86 17.48 -2.27 2.68
C ASN A 86 17.09 -0.95 3.39
N GLY A 87 16.46 -1.03 4.57
CA GLY A 87 16.16 0.10 5.42
C GLY A 87 14.99 0.96 4.97
N ALA A 88 13.97 0.40 4.34
CA ALA A 88 12.66 1.05 4.29
C ALA A 88 12.09 1.14 5.71
N GLU A 89 11.52 2.28 6.08
CA GLU A 89 11.04 2.54 7.45
C GLU A 89 9.53 2.35 7.58
N GLY A 90 8.82 2.44 6.46
CA GLY A 90 7.38 2.21 6.37
C GLY A 90 6.96 1.51 5.09
N VAL A 91 5.78 0.90 5.10
CA VAL A 91 5.12 0.34 3.92
C VAL A 91 3.66 0.81 3.83
N ILE A 92 3.22 1.22 2.65
CA ILE A 92 1.80 1.41 2.35
C ILE A 92 1.23 0.07 1.88
N VAL A 93 0.27 -0.50 2.61
CA VAL A 93 -0.41 -1.74 2.25
C VAL A 93 -1.67 -1.45 1.45
N GLY A 94 -1.74 -2.01 0.23
CA GLY A 94 -2.86 -1.80 -0.69
C GLY A 94 -3.03 -0.34 -1.13
N GLY A 95 -1.93 0.40 -1.26
CA GLY A 95 -1.94 1.71 -1.94
C GLY A 95 -2.28 1.57 -3.43
N THR A 96 -2.24 2.66 -4.19
CA THR A 96 -2.43 2.61 -5.66
C THR A 96 -1.47 1.62 -6.33
N THR A 97 -0.21 1.62 -5.88
CA THR A 97 0.84 0.70 -6.35
C THR A 97 0.62 -0.74 -5.88
N GLY A 98 0.05 -0.92 -4.70
CA GLY A 98 -0.34 -2.22 -4.17
C GLY A 98 -1.70 -2.70 -4.67
N GLU A 99 -2.30 -1.98 -5.62
CA GLU A 99 -3.56 -2.33 -6.27
C GLU A 99 -4.76 -2.48 -5.33
N GLY A 100 -4.82 -1.70 -4.23
CA GLY A 100 -5.95 -1.73 -3.29
C GLY A 100 -7.31 -1.48 -3.96
N GLN A 101 -7.34 -0.72 -5.06
CA GLN A 101 -8.54 -0.50 -5.87
C GLN A 101 -9.09 -1.76 -6.55
N LEU A 102 -8.32 -2.85 -6.62
CA LEU A 102 -8.72 -4.16 -7.15
C LEU A 102 -8.96 -5.19 -6.05
N MET A 103 -8.90 -4.76 -4.79
CA MET A 103 -9.10 -5.62 -3.65
C MET A 103 -10.56 -5.57 -3.17
N SER A 104 -11.08 -6.70 -2.73
CA SER A 104 -12.20 -6.67 -1.78
C SER A 104 -11.71 -6.24 -0.39
N TRP A 105 -12.61 -5.69 0.43
CA TRP A 105 -12.23 -5.16 1.74
C TRP A 105 -11.71 -6.25 2.69
N ASP A 106 -12.22 -7.47 2.61
CA ASP A 106 -11.76 -8.60 3.41
C ASP A 106 -10.31 -8.99 3.08
N GLU A 107 -9.92 -9.09 1.81
CA GLU A 107 -8.53 -9.37 1.45
C GLU A 107 -7.60 -8.20 1.79
N HIS A 108 -8.07 -6.95 1.67
CA HIS A 108 -7.28 -5.77 2.02
C HIS A 108 -7.01 -5.69 3.53
N ILE A 109 -8.05 -5.83 4.37
CA ILE A 109 -7.89 -5.86 5.84
C ILE A 109 -7.05 -7.07 6.27
N MET A 110 -7.23 -8.24 5.64
CA MET A 110 -6.38 -9.41 5.88
C MET A 110 -4.91 -9.09 5.59
N LEU A 111 -4.58 -8.44 4.46
CA LEU A 111 -3.21 -8.11 4.12
C LEU A 111 -2.60 -7.08 5.08
N ILE A 112 -3.39 -6.10 5.55
CA ILE A 112 -2.96 -5.16 6.59
C ILE A 112 -2.63 -5.91 7.88
N GLY A 113 -3.56 -6.73 8.39
CA GLY A 113 -3.36 -7.51 9.62
C GLY A 113 -2.20 -8.50 9.52
N HIS A 114 -2.05 -9.17 8.38
CA HIS A 114 -0.90 -10.04 8.08
C HIS A 114 0.43 -9.26 8.16
N THR A 115 0.50 -8.09 7.52
CA THR A 115 1.72 -7.26 7.53
C THR A 115 2.05 -6.78 8.94
N VAL A 116 1.06 -6.36 9.73
CA VAL A 116 1.25 -5.97 11.14
C VAL A 116 1.78 -7.15 11.94
N ASN A 117 1.16 -8.33 11.82
CA ASN A 117 1.52 -9.51 12.60
C ASN A 117 2.95 -9.98 12.30
N CYS A 118 3.35 -10.03 11.03
CA CYS A 118 4.65 -10.54 10.63
C CYS A 118 5.77 -9.50 10.76
N PHE A 119 5.49 -8.22 10.52
CA PHE A 119 6.54 -7.19 10.32
C PHE A 119 6.37 -5.93 11.16
N GLY A 120 5.28 -5.78 11.91
CA GLY A 120 4.93 -4.52 12.57
C GLY A 120 5.95 -4.04 13.61
N SER A 121 6.78 -4.94 14.15
CA SER A 121 7.90 -4.58 15.04
C SER A 121 9.13 -4.03 14.33
N SER A 122 9.24 -4.24 13.01
CA SER A 122 10.43 -3.95 12.20
C SER A 122 10.21 -2.84 11.18
N VAL A 123 8.96 -2.59 10.78
CA VAL A 123 8.59 -1.55 9.80
C VAL A 123 7.22 -0.95 10.13
N LYS A 124 7.03 0.34 9.86
CA LYS A 124 5.74 0.99 10.05
C LYS A 124 4.76 0.58 8.94
N VAL A 125 3.81 -0.27 9.29
CA VAL A 125 2.66 -0.62 8.47
C VAL A 125 1.63 0.52 8.43
N ILE A 126 1.39 1.05 7.23
CA ILE A 126 0.41 2.11 6.95
C ILE A 126 -0.65 1.51 6.01
N GLY A 127 -1.90 1.39 6.48
CA GLY A 127 -2.99 0.86 5.66
C GLY A 127 -3.55 1.93 4.74
N ASN A 128 -3.72 1.63 3.45
CA ASN A 128 -4.50 2.50 2.57
C ASN A 128 -5.99 2.22 2.73
N THR A 129 -6.60 2.82 3.75
CA THR A 129 -8.03 2.63 4.08
C THR A 129 -8.91 3.79 3.60
N GLY A 130 -8.36 4.70 2.76
CA GLY A 130 -9.13 5.74 2.09
C GLY A 130 -10.09 5.22 1.01
N SER A 131 -11.23 5.89 0.86
CA SER A 131 -12.25 5.59 -0.15
C SER A 131 -12.97 6.87 -0.57
N ASN A 132 -13.58 6.87 -1.76
CA ASN A 132 -14.49 7.94 -2.17
C ASN A 132 -15.85 7.89 -1.46
N SER A 133 -16.14 6.78 -0.79
CA SER A 133 -17.31 6.55 0.06
C SER A 133 -16.90 6.73 1.52
N THR A 134 -17.40 7.78 2.18
CA THR A 134 -17.06 8.07 3.60
C THR A 134 -17.38 6.90 4.52
N ARG A 135 -18.48 6.18 4.27
CA ARG A 135 -18.86 4.99 5.05
C ARG A 135 -17.81 3.87 4.92
N GLU A 136 -17.31 3.63 3.71
CA GLU A 136 -16.27 2.61 3.50
C GLU A 136 -14.94 3.03 4.14
N ALA A 137 -14.57 4.30 3.99
CA ALA A 137 -13.38 4.86 4.65
C ALA A 137 -13.45 4.71 6.17
N ILE A 138 -14.60 5.00 6.80
CA ILE A 138 -14.81 4.80 8.25
C ILE A 138 -14.61 3.33 8.61
N HIS A 139 -15.36 2.41 7.99
CA HIS A 139 -15.30 1.00 8.37
C HIS A 139 -13.91 0.38 8.13
N ALA A 140 -13.27 0.70 7.01
CA ALA A 140 -11.95 0.18 6.67
C ALA A 140 -10.88 0.72 7.64
N THR A 141 -10.93 2.01 7.99
CA THR A 141 -9.96 2.62 8.90
C THR A 141 -10.13 2.12 10.33
N GLU A 142 -11.37 1.97 10.83
CA GLU A 142 -11.64 1.35 12.13
C GLU A 142 -11.10 -0.08 12.19
N GLN A 143 -11.37 -0.90 11.16
CA GLN A 143 -10.88 -2.27 11.10
C GLN A 143 -9.36 -2.34 10.96
N GLY A 144 -8.76 -1.49 10.13
CA GLY A 144 -7.31 -1.40 9.94
C GLY A 144 -6.57 -1.08 11.24
N PHE A 145 -7.08 -0.12 12.03
CA PHE A 145 -6.51 0.17 13.35
C PHE A 145 -6.81 -0.94 14.37
N ALA A 146 -7.98 -1.59 14.29
CA ALA A 146 -8.31 -2.71 15.17
C ALA A 146 -7.40 -3.94 14.95
N VAL A 147 -6.90 -4.17 13.72
CA VAL A 147 -5.88 -5.20 13.43
C VAL A 147 -4.45 -4.71 13.67
N GLY A 148 -4.26 -3.47 14.14
CA GLY A 148 -2.99 -2.95 14.64
C GLY A 148 -2.13 -2.17 13.64
N MET A 149 -2.69 -1.67 12.53
CA MET A 149 -1.92 -0.79 11.64
C MET A 149 -1.45 0.47 12.38
N HIS A 150 -0.31 1.04 11.98
CA HIS A 150 0.28 2.18 12.70
C HIS A 150 -0.26 3.53 12.24
N ALA A 151 -0.71 3.62 10.97
CA ALA A 151 -1.31 4.81 10.41
C ALA A 151 -2.23 4.45 9.23
N ALA A 152 -3.08 5.40 8.85
CA ALA A 152 -3.91 5.34 7.66
C ALA A 152 -3.38 6.26 6.55
N LEU A 153 -3.51 5.85 5.30
CA LEU A 153 -3.40 6.72 4.13
C LEU A 153 -4.81 7.04 3.60
N HIS A 154 -5.16 8.31 3.54
CA HIS A 154 -6.49 8.78 3.12
C HIS A 154 -6.41 9.71 1.91
N ILE A 155 -6.87 9.22 0.76
CA ILE A 155 -7.09 10.01 -0.45
C ILE A 155 -8.41 10.81 -0.35
N ASN A 156 -8.54 11.94 -1.08
CA ASN A 156 -9.83 12.59 -1.22
C ASN A 156 -10.79 11.80 -2.13
N PRO A 157 -12.12 12.02 -2.05
CA PRO A 157 -13.08 11.31 -2.87
C PRO A 157 -12.85 11.43 -4.37
N TYR A 158 -12.36 10.35 -4.97
CA TYR A 158 -12.08 10.22 -6.40
C TYR A 158 -13.33 9.79 -7.17
N TYR A 159 -13.41 10.17 -8.45
CA TYR A 159 -14.58 10.01 -9.34
C TYR A 159 -15.82 10.77 -8.84
N GLY A 160 -16.43 10.35 -7.73
CA GLY A 160 -17.53 11.04 -7.05
C GLY A 160 -17.03 12.22 -6.21
N LYS A 161 -16.51 13.26 -6.89
CA LYS A 161 -15.96 14.46 -6.25
C LYS A 161 -17.00 15.17 -5.40
N THR A 162 -16.54 15.88 -4.37
CA THR A 162 -17.40 16.65 -3.44
C THR A 162 -16.98 18.12 -3.35
N SER A 163 -17.73 18.94 -2.62
CA SER A 163 -17.34 20.32 -2.31
C SER A 163 -16.16 20.36 -1.34
N VAL A 164 -15.59 21.55 -1.12
CA VAL A 164 -14.49 21.73 -0.16
C VAL A 164 -14.94 21.39 1.26
N GLU A 165 -16.17 21.77 1.61
CA GLU A 165 -16.79 21.48 2.90
C GLU A 165 -17.02 19.97 3.05
N GLY A 166 -17.51 19.31 2.00
CA GLY A 166 -17.68 17.85 1.99
C GLY A 166 -16.35 17.10 2.12
N MET A 167 -15.26 17.65 1.58
CA MET A 167 -13.91 17.10 1.74
C MET A 167 -13.41 17.20 3.18
N VAL A 168 -13.59 18.36 3.83
CA VAL A 168 -13.28 18.54 5.26
C VAL A 168 -14.08 17.56 6.10
N SER A 169 -15.42 17.50 5.90
CA SER A 169 -16.28 16.57 6.64
C SER A 169 -15.89 15.10 6.42
N HIS A 170 -15.47 14.72 5.22
CA HIS A 170 -14.99 13.37 4.95
C HIS A 170 -13.74 13.03 5.78
N PHE A 171 -12.75 13.92 5.83
CA PHE A 171 -11.52 13.69 6.60
C PHE A 171 -11.76 13.75 8.11
N ASP A 172 -12.62 14.65 8.59
CA ASP A 172 -12.99 14.75 10.02
C ASP A 172 -13.65 13.48 10.55
N CYS A 173 -14.28 12.68 9.69
CA CYS A 173 -14.86 11.39 10.07
C CYS A 173 -13.81 10.31 10.39
N VAL A 174 -12.59 10.41 9.85
CA VAL A 174 -11.56 9.35 9.96
C VAL A 174 -10.33 9.77 10.75
N LEU A 175 -10.01 11.07 10.76
CA LEU A 175 -8.87 11.63 11.51
C LEU A 175 -8.85 11.27 13.01
N PRO A 176 -9.99 11.21 13.73
CA PRO A 176 -9.98 10.84 15.15
C PRO A 176 -9.51 9.41 15.44
N MET A 177 -9.50 8.51 14.45
CA MET A 177 -9.23 7.08 14.65
C MET A 177 -7.75 6.79 14.94
N GLY A 178 -6.82 7.60 14.38
CA GLY A 178 -5.39 7.46 14.60
C GLY A 178 -4.53 8.22 13.59
N PRO A 179 -3.19 8.05 13.64
CA PRO A 179 -2.27 8.74 12.76
C PRO A 179 -2.66 8.62 11.28
N THR A 180 -2.73 9.73 10.58
CA THR A 180 -3.26 9.79 9.20
C THR A 180 -2.34 10.60 8.30
N ILE A 181 -2.02 10.04 7.14
CA ILE A 181 -1.38 10.74 6.02
C ILE A 181 -2.47 11.03 4.97
N ILE A 182 -2.65 12.29 4.61
CA ILE A 182 -3.61 12.69 3.56
C ILE A 182 -2.93 12.57 2.21
N TYR A 183 -3.59 12.00 1.21
CA TYR A 183 -3.04 11.77 -0.12
C TYR A 183 -3.69 12.70 -1.16
N ASN A 184 -2.91 13.65 -1.68
CA ASN A 184 -3.30 14.51 -2.79
C ASN A 184 -2.67 14.05 -4.11
N VAL A 185 -3.49 13.65 -5.09
CA VAL A 185 -3.04 13.23 -6.43
C VAL A 185 -4.10 13.56 -7.50
N PRO A 186 -4.27 14.85 -7.85
CA PRO A 186 -5.35 15.29 -8.73
C PRO A 186 -5.35 14.63 -10.12
N SER A 187 -4.19 14.20 -10.62
CA SER A 187 -4.11 13.46 -11.90
C SER A 187 -4.87 12.13 -11.88
N ARG A 188 -5.12 11.55 -10.69
CA ARG A 188 -5.88 10.30 -10.52
C ARG A 188 -7.28 10.53 -9.95
N THR A 189 -7.45 11.50 -9.07
CA THR A 189 -8.76 11.78 -8.44
C THR A 189 -9.63 12.72 -9.27
N GLY A 190 -9.00 13.51 -10.14
CA GLY A 190 -9.61 14.62 -10.86
C GLY A 190 -9.89 15.85 -9.99
N GLN A 191 -9.44 15.89 -8.74
CA GLN A 191 -9.69 17.00 -7.81
C GLN A 191 -8.46 17.24 -6.92
N ASP A 192 -7.88 18.43 -7.02
CA ASP A 192 -6.81 18.89 -6.13
C ASP A 192 -7.38 19.20 -4.74
N ILE A 193 -6.69 18.78 -3.69
CA ILE A 193 -6.99 19.16 -2.31
C ILE A 193 -6.38 20.55 -2.07
N PRO A 194 -7.19 21.63 -1.97
CA PRO A 194 -6.63 22.96 -1.84
C PRO A 194 -5.93 23.11 -0.48
N PRO A 195 -4.83 23.88 -0.38
CA PRO A 195 -4.07 24.05 0.86
C PRO A 195 -4.91 24.46 2.08
N ARG A 196 -5.96 25.26 1.87
CA ARG A 196 -6.89 25.66 2.93
C ARG A 196 -7.56 24.47 3.64
N VAL A 197 -7.87 23.38 2.91
CA VAL A 197 -8.45 22.17 3.51
C VAL A 197 -7.44 21.52 4.44
N ILE A 198 -6.20 21.34 3.96
CA ILE A 198 -5.11 20.77 4.77
C ILE A 198 -4.88 21.62 6.03
N HIS A 199 -4.82 22.96 5.91
CA HIS A 199 -4.66 23.85 7.05
C HIS A 199 -5.81 23.74 8.07
N THR A 200 -7.04 23.53 7.60
CA THR A 200 -8.20 23.30 8.47
C THR A 200 -8.06 21.99 9.25
N ILE A 201 -7.76 20.88 8.57
CA ILE A 201 -7.68 19.56 9.22
C ILE A 201 -6.37 19.34 9.99
N ALA A 202 -5.34 20.15 9.76
CA ALA A 202 -4.07 20.12 10.49
C ALA A 202 -4.20 20.50 11.98
N GLN A 203 -5.36 21.01 12.42
CA GLN A 203 -5.66 21.17 13.84
C GLN A 203 -5.82 19.82 14.57
N SER A 204 -6.03 18.72 13.84
CA SER A 204 -6.08 17.38 14.42
C SER A 204 -4.67 16.91 14.81
N PRO A 205 -4.46 16.44 16.07
CA PRO A 205 -3.16 15.91 16.49
C PRO A 205 -2.79 14.59 15.77
N ASN A 206 -3.78 13.96 15.13
CA ASN A 206 -3.60 12.73 14.37
C ASN A 206 -3.17 12.97 12.92
N LEU A 207 -3.17 14.20 12.40
CA LEU A 207 -2.61 14.47 11.09
C LEU A 207 -1.08 14.31 11.16
N ALA A 208 -0.57 13.24 10.56
CA ALA A 208 0.86 13.03 10.40
C ALA A 208 1.42 13.95 9.30
N GLY A 209 0.70 14.11 8.19
CA GLY A 209 1.14 14.98 7.10
C GLY A 209 0.43 14.69 5.78
N VAL A 210 1.06 15.08 4.68
CA VAL A 210 0.51 14.95 3.31
C VAL A 210 1.46 14.14 2.43
N LYS A 211 0.93 13.16 1.68
CA LYS A 211 1.55 12.63 0.47
C LYS A 211 1.14 13.52 -0.70
N GLU A 212 2.07 14.28 -1.25
CA GLU A 212 1.79 15.29 -2.28
C GLU A 212 2.34 14.90 -3.65
N CYS A 213 1.52 15.02 -4.69
CA CYS A 213 1.85 14.69 -6.08
C CYS A 213 1.66 15.86 -7.05
N VAL A 214 1.22 17.04 -6.61
CA VAL A 214 1.07 18.25 -7.45
C VAL A 214 2.42 18.79 -7.91
N GLY A 215 3.41 18.80 -7.02
CA GLY A 215 4.77 19.27 -7.32
C GLY A 215 5.45 19.97 -6.15
N ASN A 216 6.73 20.28 -6.33
CA ASN A 216 7.60 20.81 -5.27
C ASN A 216 7.18 22.20 -4.75
N ASP A 217 6.58 23.06 -5.56
CA ASP A 217 6.06 24.35 -5.08
C ASP A 217 4.94 24.15 -4.05
N ARG A 218 4.11 23.11 -4.24
CA ARG A 218 3.06 22.75 -3.27
C ARG A 218 3.66 22.13 -2.01
N VAL A 219 4.73 21.34 -2.15
CA VAL A 219 5.50 20.82 -1.01
C VAL A 219 6.01 21.98 -0.15
N GLU A 220 6.71 22.94 -0.76
CA GLU A 220 7.28 24.11 -0.08
C GLU A 220 6.19 24.93 0.63
N GLN A 221 5.05 25.17 -0.02
CA GLN A 221 3.90 25.86 0.56
C GLN A 221 3.41 25.23 1.87
N TYR A 222 3.47 23.91 1.99
CA TYR A 222 3.07 23.18 3.20
C TYR A 222 4.18 23.18 4.26
N THR A 223 5.42 22.90 3.85
CA THR A 223 6.56 22.77 4.77
C THR A 223 6.93 24.11 5.42
N ASP A 224 6.79 25.23 4.70
CA ASP A 224 6.95 26.59 5.24
C ASP A 224 5.97 26.92 6.36
N LYS A 225 4.86 26.18 6.42
CA LYS A 225 3.83 26.29 7.47
C LYS A 225 3.92 25.16 8.49
N GLY A 226 5.00 24.39 8.49
CA GLY A 226 5.24 23.30 9.44
C GLY A 226 4.42 22.03 9.21
N ILE A 227 3.79 21.89 8.03
CA ILE A 227 3.10 20.64 7.67
C ILE A 227 4.13 19.67 7.10
N VAL A 228 4.18 18.46 7.67
CA VAL A 228 5.03 17.38 7.16
C VAL A 228 4.52 16.90 5.81
N VAL A 229 5.44 16.76 4.85
CA VAL A 229 5.14 16.30 3.50
C VAL A 229 6.07 15.17 3.10
N TRP A 230 5.50 14.15 2.46
CA TRP A 230 6.23 13.18 1.66
C TRP A 230 5.92 13.42 0.19
N SER A 231 6.97 13.48 -0.64
CA SER A 231 6.75 13.47 -2.08
C SER A 231 6.13 12.13 -2.48
N GLY A 232 5.08 12.18 -3.29
CA GLY A 232 4.52 11.01 -3.97
C GLY A 232 5.08 10.79 -5.38
N ASN A 233 6.01 11.64 -5.84
CA ASN A 233 6.61 11.64 -7.17
C ASN A 233 8.11 11.31 -7.05
N ASP A 234 8.54 10.14 -7.54
CA ASP A 234 9.92 9.66 -7.39
C ASP A 234 10.93 10.53 -8.17
N ASP A 235 10.54 11.08 -9.32
CA ASP A 235 11.35 11.98 -10.16
C ASP A 235 11.63 13.33 -9.49
N GLN A 236 10.76 13.74 -8.56
CA GLN A 236 10.85 15.01 -7.83
C GLN A 236 11.37 14.83 -6.40
N CYS A 237 11.37 13.60 -5.86
CA CYS A 237 11.55 13.36 -4.43
C CYS A 237 12.91 13.82 -3.88
N HIS A 238 13.98 13.72 -4.68
CA HIS A 238 15.30 14.20 -4.31
C HIS A 238 15.28 15.70 -4.02
N ASP A 239 14.77 16.50 -4.96
CA ASP A 239 14.72 17.95 -4.78
C ASP A 239 13.67 18.35 -3.74
N ALA A 240 12.54 17.65 -3.66
CA ALA A 240 11.55 17.83 -2.60
C ALA A 240 12.21 17.74 -1.21
N ARG A 241 13.04 16.70 -1.00
CA ARG A 241 13.72 16.43 0.27
C ARG A 241 14.77 17.48 0.60
N TRP A 242 15.59 17.88 -0.36
CA TRP A 242 16.79 18.68 -0.09
C TRP A 242 16.62 20.17 -0.32
N ASN A 243 15.63 20.59 -1.13
CA ASN A 243 15.43 21.99 -1.50
C ASN A 243 14.07 22.54 -1.01
N HIS A 244 13.05 21.69 -0.84
CA HIS A 244 11.68 22.14 -0.54
C HIS A 244 11.15 21.62 0.82
N GLY A 245 12.03 21.11 1.69
CA GLY A 245 11.67 20.78 3.07
C GLY A 245 10.81 19.52 3.27
N ALA A 246 10.57 18.70 2.24
CA ALA A 246 9.88 17.42 2.44
C ALA A 246 10.64 16.54 3.44
N THR A 247 9.93 15.78 4.25
CA THR A 247 10.54 14.80 5.17
C THR A 247 11.18 13.66 4.39
N GLY A 248 10.55 13.24 3.29
CA GLY A 248 11.03 12.14 2.46
C GLY A 248 10.06 11.78 1.35
N VAL A 249 9.94 10.48 1.06
CA VAL A 249 9.20 9.95 -0.09
C VAL A 249 8.30 8.77 0.29
N ILE A 250 7.11 8.72 -0.33
CA ILE A 250 6.28 7.52 -0.42
C ILE A 250 6.41 6.97 -1.85
N SER A 251 7.35 6.04 -2.01
CA SER A 251 7.98 5.71 -3.30
C SER A 251 7.36 4.48 -4.00
N VAL A 252 7.39 4.51 -5.33
CA VAL A 252 7.16 3.34 -6.20
C VAL A 252 8.50 2.65 -6.48
N THR A 253 9.51 3.43 -6.86
CA THR A 253 10.84 2.99 -7.29
C THR A 253 11.59 2.20 -6.22
N SER A 254 11.32 2.47 -4.94
CA SER A 254 11.88 1.70 -3.83
C SER A 254 11.46 0.22 -3.81
N ASN A 255 10.39 -0.18 -4.52
CA ASN A 255 10.08 -1.60 -4.74
C ASN A 255 11.20 -2.31 -5.53
N LEU A 256 11.91 -1.59 -6.40
CA LEU A 256 13.01 -2.14 -7.21
C LEU A 256 14.37 -1.88 -6.57
N LEU A 257 14.63 -0.65 -6.10
CA LEU A 257 15.95 -0.18 -5.67
C LEU A 257 15.89 0.43 -4.25
N PRO A 258 15.45 -0.31 -3.22
CA PRO A 258 15.21 0.27 -1.89
C PRO A 258 16.48 0.88 -1.28
N GLY A 259 17.65 0.24 -1.46
CA GLY A 259 18.92 0.74 -0.96
C GLY A 259 19.32 2.08 -1.59
N LEU A 260 19.13 2.26 -2.91
CA LEU A 260 19.47 3.52 -3.58
C LEU A 260 18.48 4.65 -3.26
N MET A 261 17.18 4.33 -3.13
CA MET A 261 16.19 5.30 -2.66
C MET A 261 16.46 5.74 -1.22
N ARG A 262 16.93 4.82 -0.36
CA ARG A 262 17.40 5.18 0.99
C ARG A 262 18.58 6.15 0.93
N LYS A 263 19.60 5.89 0.10
CA LYS A 263 20.73 6.82 -0.07
C LYS A 263 20.25 8.21 -0.46
N LEU A 264 19.34 8.32 -1.44
CA LEU A 264 18.78 9.60 -1.88
C LEU A 264 18.08 10.39 -0.76
N MET A 265 17.46 9.72 0.22
CA MET A 265 16.72 10.39 1.31
C MET A 265 17.55 10.67 2.57
N PHE A 266 18.70 10.01 2.73
CA PHE A 266 19.48 10.02 3.97
C PHE A 266 20.89 10.63 3.84
N GLU A 267 21.57 10.45 2.71
CA GLU A 267 23.00 10.75 2.58
C GLU A 267 23.30 12.15 2.02
N GLY A 268 22.30 13.04 2.05
CA GLY A 268 22.40 14.40 1.54
C GLY A 268 22.12 14.49 0.03
N ARG A 269 22.26 15.71 -0.49
CA ARG A 269 21.99 16.01 -1.90
C ARG A 269 23.00 15.29 -2.80
N ASN A 270 22.51 14.43 -3.70
CA ASN A 270 23.32 13.66 -4.64
C ASN A 270 22.65 13.66 -6.02
N THR A 271 22.93 14.70 -6.80
CA THR A 271 22.35 14.89 -8.13
C THR A 271 22.83 13.87 -9.16
N GLU A 272 24.04 13.31 -8.97
CA GLU A 272 24.57 12.24 -9.83
C GLU A 272 23.75 10.96 -9.66
N LEU A 273 23.53 10.52 -8.42
CA LEU A 273 22.68 9.37 -8.13
C LEU A 273 21.24 9.62 -8.61
N ASN A 274 20.69 10.81 -8.36
CA ASN A 274 19.34 11.16 -8.84
C ASN A 274 19.25 11.01 -10.36
N SER A 275 20.19 11.62 -11.09
CA SER A 275 20.25 11.55 -12.56
C SER A 275 20.47 10.12 -13.08
N LYS A 276 21.21 9.29 -12.33
CA LYS A 276 21.38 7.87 -12.66
C LYS A 276 20.06 7.09 -12.58
N LEU A 277 19.16 7.45 -11.67
CA LEU A 277 17.88 6.77 -11.47
C LEU A 277 16.75 7.29 -12.37
N LEU A 278 16.80 8.56 -12.82
CA LEU A 278 15.75 9.17 -13.64
C LEU A 278 15.32 8.30 -14.84
N PRO A 279 16.20 7.70 -15.66
CA PRO A 279 15.77 6.86 -16.77
C PRO A 279 14.92 5.64 -16.36
N LEU A 280 15.15 5.08 -15.18
CA LEU A 280 14.31 4.00 -14.64
C LEU A 280 12.98 4.54 -14.12
N ILE A 281 13.01 5.69 -13.44
CA ILE A 281 11.80 6.34 -12.95
C ILE A 281 10.90 6.69 -14.15
N ASP A 282 11.44 7.31 -15.19
CA ASP A 282 10.71 7.61 -16.43
C ASP A 282 10.07 6.34 -17.01
N TRP A 283 10.84 5.25 -17.10
CA TRP A 283 10.34 3.95 -17.59
C TRP A 283 9.18 3.40 -16.72
N LEU A 284 9.26 3.54 -15.39
CA LEU A 284 8.23 3.10 -14.45
C LEU A 284 6.89 3.84 -14.62
N PHE A 285 6.90 5.04 -15.18
CA PHE A 285 5.72 5.90 -15.32
C PHE A 285 5.33 6.19 -16.78
N GLN A 286 5.90 5.48 -17.76
CA GLN A 286 5.47 5.56 -19.17
C GLN A 286 4.02 5.14 -19.38
N GLU A 287 3.59 4.14 -18.61
CA GLU A 287 2.19 3.77 -18.44
C GLU A 287 1.77 4.05 -16.99
N PRO A 288 0.47 4.23 -16.71
CA PRO A 288 0.01 4.47 -15.35
C PRO A 288 0.50 3.36 -14.38
N ASN A 289 1.23 3.76 -13.34
CA ASN A 289 1.62 2.88 -12.24
C ASN A 289 0.36 2.13 -11.69
N PRO A 290 0.42 0.79 -11.48
CA PRO A 290 1.63 -0.05 -11.34
C PRO A 290 2.01 -0.95 -12.53
N ILE A 291 1.56 -0.68 -13.75
CA ILE A 291 1.81 -1.55 -14.93
C ILE A 291 3.30 -1.90 -15.13
N ALA A 292 4.15 -0.88 -15.16
CA ALA A 292 5.59 -1.07 -15.38
C ALA A 292 6.26 -1.76 -14.19
N LEU A 293 5.88 -1.41 -12.96
CA LEU A 293 6.41 -2.03 -11.75
C LEU A 293 6.08 -3.53 -11.69
N ASN A 294 4.82 -3.90 -11.97
CA ASN A 294 4.39 -5.29 -12.00
C ASN A 294 5.18 -6.10 -13.02
N THR A 295 5.43 -5.52 -14.19
CA THR A 295 6.24 -6.13 -15.23
C THR A 295 7.69 -6.30 -14.76
N ALA A 296 8.31 -5.25 -14.21
CA ALA A 296 9.69 -5.26 -13.74
C ALA A 296 9.95 -6.31 -12.63
N LEU A 297 9.06 -6.39 -11.63
CA LEU A 297 9.20 -7.37 -10.55
C LEU A 297 9.08 -8.81 -11.07
N ALA A 298 8.23 -9.04 -12.08
CA ALA A 298 8.14 -10.35 -12.74
C ALA A 298 9.44 -10.66 -13.50
N GLN A 299 10.00 -9.68 -14.24
CA GLN A 299 11.28 -9.81 -14.93
C GLN A 299 12.46 -10.09 -13.98
N LEU A 300 12.41 -9.58 -12.74
CA LEU A 300 13.38 -9.87 -11.68
C LEU A 300 13.13 -11.22 -10.99
N GLY A 301 12.02 -11.90 -11.29
CA GLY A 301 11.68 -13.22 -10.78
C GLY A 301 11.35 -13.26 -9.28
N VAL A 302 11.01 -12.11 -8.69
CA VAL A 302 10.58 -11.95 -7.27
C VAL A 302 9.07 -12.03 -7.11
N VAL A 303 8.32 -11.91 -8.20
CA VAL A 303 6.88 -12.16 -8.24
C VAL A 303 6.54 -12.95 -9.51
N ARG A 304 5.39 -13.61 -9.50
CA ARG A 304 4.88 -14.29 -10.70
C ARG A 304 4.39 -13.25 -11.74
N PRO A 305 4.47 -13.56 -13.05
CA PRO A 305 3.95 -12.70 -14.13
C PRO A 305 2.42 -12.74 -14.20
N VAL A 306 1.74 -12.48 -13.09
CA VAL A 306 0.26 -12.50 -12.98
C VAL A 306 -0.24 -11.08 -12.76
N PHE A 307 -1.26 -10.69 -13.52
CA PHE A 307 -1.92 -9.40 -13.44
C PHE A 307 -3.41 -9.59 -13.15
N ARG A 308 -3.94 -8.81 -12.20
CA ARG A 308 -5.39 -8.57 -12.13
C ARG A 308 -5.75 -7.48 -13.13
N LEU A 309 -6.79 -7.72 -13.94
CA LEU A 309 -7.34 -6.66 -14.79
C LEU A 309 -7.87 -5.49 -13.91
N PRO A 310 -7.79 -4.25 -14.40
CA PRO A 310 -7.56 -3.83 -15.79
C PRO A 310 -6.09 -3.68 -16.20
N TYR A 311 -5.13 -4.03 -15.33
CA TYR A 311 -3.71 -3.90 -15.67
C TYR A 311 -3.24 -5.02 -16.60
N MET A 312 -2.37 -4.64 -17.53
CA MET A 312 -1.76 -5.50 -18.53
C MET A 312 -0.25 -5.26 -18.49
N PRO A 313 0.60 -6.26 -18.77
CA PRO A 313 2.04 -6.08 -18.77
C PRO A 313 2.49 -5.15 -19.91
N LEU A 314 3.66 -4.53 -19.72
CA LEU A 314 4.30 -3.76 -20.76
C LEU A 314 4.70 -4.65 -21.96
N PRO A 315 4.70 -4.10 -23.18
CA PRO A 315 5.05 -4.86 -24.38
C PRO A 315 6.53 -5.27 -24.39
N LEU A 316 6.86 -6.30 -25.18
CA LEU A 316 8.19 -6.90 -25.27
C LEU A 316 9.32 -5.87 -25.41
N ALA A 317 9.16 -4.87 -26.28
CA ALA A 317 10.15 -3.82 -26.50
C ALA A 317 10.52 -3.08 -25.20
N LYS A 318 9.53 -2.79 -24.35
CA LYS A 318 9.73 -2.13 -23.06
C LYS A 318 10.35 -3.05 -22.01
N ARG A 319 10.06 -4.34 -22.07
CA ARG A 319 10.72 -5.34 -21.22
C ARG A 319 12.21 -5.49 -21.57
N ILE A 320 12.57 -5.39 -22.85
CA ILE A 320 13.97 -5.34 -23.30
C ILE A 320 14.67 -4.07 -22.80
N GLU A 321 14.00 -2.90 -22.88
CA GLU A 321 14.52 -1.65 -22.32
C GLU A 321 14.85 -1.80 -20.82
N PHE A 322 13.97 -2.43 -20.03
CA PHE A 322 14.21 -2.66 -18.60
C PHE A 322 15.46 -3.51 -18.33
N VAL A 323 15.70 -4.57 -19.11
CA VAL A 323 16.92 -5.38 -18.97
C VAL A 323 18.19 -4.53 -19.17
N ASN A 324 18.15 -3.58 -20.09
CA ASN A 324 19.28 -2.66 -20.33
C ASN A 324 19.44 -1.66 -19.17
N LEU A 325 18.34 -1.14 -18.63
CA LEU A 325 18.35 -0.28 -17.44
C LEU A 325 18.95 -1.01 -16.22
N VAL A 326 18.58 -2.27 -16.01
CA VAL A 326 19.14 -3.12 -14.93
C VAL A 326 20.65 -3.27 -15.07
N LYS A 327 21.15 -3.55 -16.29
CA LYS A 327 22.60 -3.64 -16.56
C LYS A 327 23.31 -2.31 -16.30
N LYS A 328 22.72 -1.18 -16.73
CA LYS A 328 23.31 0.15 -16.59
C LYS A 328 23.38 0.61 -15.14
N ILE A 329 22.34 0.33 -14.35
CA ILE A 329 22.27 0.73 -12.94
C ILE A 329 23.13 -0.19 -12.07
N GLY A 330 23.19 -1.48 -12.42
CA GLY A 330 23.86 -2.55 -11.68
C GLY A 330 22.83 -3.46 -11.01
N ARG A 331 22.77 -4.74 -11.42
CA ARG A 331 21.77 -5.73 -10.95
C ARG A 331 21.80 -5.91 -9.44
N GLU A 332 22.95 -5.75 -8.81
CA GLU A 332 23.18 -5.83 -7.36
C GLU A 332 22.39 -4.80 -6.55
N ASN A 333 21.91 -3.73 -7.19
CA ASN A 333 21.08 -2.71 -6.54
C ASN A 333 19.58 -3.06 -6.57
N PHE A 334 19.17 -4.03 -7.41
CA PHE A 334 17.78 -4.44 -7.57
C PHE A 334 17.39 -5.55 -6.60
N VAL A 335 16.12 -5.58 -6.21
CA VAL A 335 15.56 -6.65 -5.38
C VAL A 335 15.70 -8.05 -6.01
N GLY A 336 15.79 -9.07 -5.16
CA GLY A 336 15.97 -10.48 -5.54
C GLY A 336 17.35 -10.82 -6.07
N GLU A 337 17.61 -12.11 -6.27
CA GLU A 337 18.92 -12.63 -6.68
C GLU A 337 18.95 -13.20 -8.10
N LYS A 338 17.77 -13.49 -8.68
CA LYS A 338 17.69 -14.07 -10.03
C LYS A 338 18.16 -13.07 -11.09
N ASN A 339 18.75 -13.61 -12.16
CA ASN A 339 19.04 -12.84 -13.35
C ASN A 339 17.76 -12.24 -13.93
N VAL A 340 17.83 -10.98 -14.36
CA VAL A 340 16.70 -10.33 -15.02
C VAL A 340 16.40 -11.04 -16.34
N GLN A 341 15.12 -11.32 -16.58
CA GLN A 341 14.62 -11.94 -17.79
C GLN A 341 13.79 -10.94 -18.60
N VAL A 342 13.72 -11.11 -19.91
CA VAL A 342 12.83 -10.30 -20.76
C VAL A 342 11.37 -10.73 -20.58
N LEU A 343 11.14 -12.03 -20.39
CA LEU A 343 9.84 -12.71 -20.43
C LEU A 343 9.15 -12.60 -21.80
N ASP A 344 8.57 -13.69 -22.26
CA ASP A 344 7.73 -13.73 -23.45
C ASP A 344 6.31 -13.31 -23.11
N ASP A 345 5.55 -12.92 -24.13
CA ASP A 345 4.15 -12.51 -23.95
C ASP A 345 3.29 -13.65 -23.37
N ASP A 346 3.59 -14.90 -23.73
CA ASP A 346 2.87 -16.09 -23.25
C ASP A 346 3.20 -16.44 -21.79
N ASP A 347 4.21 -15.83 -21.17
CA ASP A 347 4.51 -16.02 -19.75
C ASP A 347 3.48 -15.33 -18.84
N PHE A 348 2.78 -14.31 -19.35
CA PHE A 348 1.88 -13.49 -18.56
C PHE A 348 0.48 -14.09 -18.43
N ILE A 349 0.00 -14.14 -17.19
CA ILE A 349 -1.34 -14.60 -16.84
C ILE A 349 -2.19 -13.38 -16.49
N LEU A 350 -3.31 -13.22 -17.19
CA LEU A 350 -4.28 -12.15 -16.95
C LEU A 350 -5.51 -12.74 -16.28
N ILE A 351 -5.87 -12.21 -15.12
CA ILE A 351 -6.99 -12.69 -14.31
C ILE A 351 -8.14 -11.68 -14.32
N ILE A 352 -9.34 -12.20 -14.61
CA ILE A 352 -10.60 -11.46 -14.61
C ILE A 352 -11.43 -11.80 -13.36
N THR A 353 -11.42 -13.06 -12.90
CA THR A 353 -12.19 -13.51 -11.73
C THR A 353 -11.45 -14.59 -10.92
N HIS A 354 -11.80 -14.74 -9.64
CA HIS A 354 -11.24 -15.76 -8.72
C HIS A 354 -11.71 -17.20 -9.00
N LYS A 355 -12.50 -17.45 -10.04
CA LYS A 355 -12.96 -18.80 -10.36
C LYS A 355 -12.00 -19.43 -11.35
N LEU A 356 -11.39 -20.56 -10.95
CA LEU A 356 -10.44 -21.37 -11.73
C LEU A 356 -10.87 -21.69 -13.18
N HIS A 357 -12.16 -21.56 -13.52
CA HIS A 357 -12.71 -21.88 -14.83
C HIS A 357 -12.97 -20.67 -15.74
N ASP A 358 -12.85 -19.44 -15.24
CA ASP A 358 -13.18 -18.24 -16.00
C ASP A 358 -11.91 -17.48 -16.42
N VAL A 359 -11.37 -17.98 -17.54
CA VAL A 359 -10.52 -17.31 -18.53
C VAL A 359 -9.15 -16.80 -18.02
N VAL A 360 -8.15 -17.70 -18.10
CA VAL A 360 -6.75 -17.32 -18.33
C VAL A 360 -6.65 -16.79 -19.77
N LEU A 361 -6.59 -15.47 -19.94
CA LEU A 361 -6.25 -14.89 -21.24
C LEU A 361 -4.72 -14.94 -21.38
N GLY A 362 -4.21 -15.79 -22.27
CA GLY A 362 -2.82 -15.67 -22.73
C GLY A 362 -2.69 -14.36 -23.50
N TYR A 363 -1.79 -13.48 -23.08
CA TYR A 363 -1.60 -12.11 -23.61
C TYR A 363 -1.44 -12.09 -25.15
N GLY A 364 -0.88 -13.15 -25.76
CA GLY A 364 -0.68 -13.27 -27.21
C GLY A 364 -1.89 -13.75 -28.04
N ARG A 365 -2.97 -14.29 -27.43
CA ARG A 365 -4.12 -14.82 -28.18
C ARG A 365 -5.25 -13.78 -28.27
N ARG A 366 -5.31 -13.05 -29.39
CA ARG A 366 -6.38 -12.10 -29.77
C ARG A 366 -7.81 -12.69 -29.90
N GLN A 367 -8.09 -13.90 -29.41
CA GLN A 367 -9.44 -14.45 -29.42
C GLN A 367 -10.10 -14.30 -28.05
N MET A 368 -10.88 -13.22 -27.89
CA MET A 368 -11.98 -13.20 -26.94
C MET A 368 -12.94 -14.35 -27.29
N LYS A 369 -12.84 -15.49 -26.61
CA LYS A 369 -13.97 -16.39 -26.47
C LYS A 369 -14.72 -15.98 -25.22
N MET A 370 -15.65 -15.04 -25.38
CA MET A 370 -16.66 -14.80 -24.35
C MET A 370 -17.44 -16.12 -24.12
N PRO A 371 -17.63 -16.58 -22.88
CA PRO A 371 -18.62 -17.61 -22.63
C PRO A 371 -19.98 -17.03 -23.04
N VAL A 372 -20.63 -17.68 -24.00
CA VAL A 372 -22.03 -17.40 -24.35
C VAL A 372 -22.84 -17.70 -23.09
N LEU A 373 -23.26 -16.67 -22.37
CA LEU A 373 -24.32 -16.81 -21.37
C LEU A 373 -25.54 -17.33 -22.12
N ARG A 374 -25.85 -18.62 -21.94
CA ARG A 374 -27.18 -19.14 -22.27
C ARG A 374 -28.13 -18.46 -21.28
N THR A 375 -28.84 -17.44 -21.77
CA THR A 375 -29.99 -16.84 -21.11
C THR A 375 -30.98 -17.96 -20.79
N ILE A 376 -31.05 -18.38 -19.53
CA ILE A 376 -32.21 -19.11 -19.02
C ILE A 376 -33.29 -18.07 -18.84
N ALA A 377 -34.17 -17.95 -19.83
CA ALA A 377 -35.39 -17.19 -19.71
C ALA A 377 -36.30 -17.88 -18.69
N PHE A 378 -36.48 -17.28 -17.52
CA PHE A 378 -37.64 -17.54 -16.69
C PHE A 378 -38.83 -16.87 -17.37
N ALA A 379 -39.69 -17.68 -18.01
CA ALA A 379 -41.01 -17.24 -18.40
C ALA A 379 -41.91 -17.32 -17.17
N CYS A 380 -42.33 -16.17 -16.64
CA CYS A 380 -43.54 -16.08 -15.84
C CYS A 380 -44.75 -16.09 -16.79
N LEU A 381 -45.56 -17.14 -16.69
CA LEU A 381 -47.00 -17.11 -16.94
C LEU A 381 -47.67 -18.10 -15.99
#